data_AF-A0A8T5QMW7-F1
#
_entry.id   AF-A0A8T5QMW7-F1
#
_cell.length_a   1.000
_cell.length_b   1.000
_cell.length_c   1.000
_cell.angle_alpha   90.00
_cell.angle_beta   90.00
_cell.angle_gamma   90.00
#
_symmetry.space_group_name_H-M   'P 1'
#
loop_
_entity.id
_entity.type
_entity.pdbx_description
1 polymer ?
#
loop_
_entity_poly.entity_id
_entity_poly.type
_entity_poly.pdbx_seq_one_letter_code
_entity_poly.pdbx_strand_id
1 'polypeptide(L)'
;MKKFIVTTTINQPTLATRRFCKIAKEKGWTFVIVGDTKTPHEMYNALENEFGECVVYLHPDQQEVFYPELSETIGWKSIQRRNIGFVFA
;
A
#
# COMPACT_ATOMS: atom_id res chain seq x y z
N MET A 1 2.61 19.78 -6.37
CA MET A 1 3.04 18.44 -6.84
C MET A 1 2.70 17.44 -5.74
N LYS A 2 1.94 16.37 -6.04
CA LYS A 2 1.63 15.33 -5.05
C LYS A 2 2.90 14.48 -4.81
N LYS A 3 3.10 14.02 -3.57
CA LYS A 3 4.30 13.26 -3.17
C LYS A 3 3.87 11.94 -2.56
N PHE A 4 4.56 10.87 -2.92
CA PHE A 4 4.17 9.51 -2.55
C PHE A 4 5.33 8.73 -1.96
N ILE A 5 5.01 7.87 -1.00
CA ILE A 5 5.88 6.79 -0.51
C ILE A 5 5.19 5.50 -0.90
N VAL A 6 5.88 4.59 -1.59
CA VAL A 6 5.28 3.33 -2.06
C VAL A 6 6.00 2.14 -1.45
N THR A 7 5.25 1.21 -0.88
CA THR A 7 5.79 -0.04 -0.36
C THR A 7 4.86 -1.23 -0.64
N THR A 8 5.39 -2.45 -0.44
CA THR A 8 4.61 -3.70 -0.37
C THR A 8 4.97 -4.43 0.92
N THR A 9 4.11 -5.32 1.39
CA THR A 9 4.34 -6.05 2.65
C THR A 9 3.52 -7.32 2.74
N ILE A 10 4.09 -8.39 3.28
CA ILE A 10 3.36 -9.58 3.74
C ILE A 10 3.23 -9.62 5.27
N ASN A 11 3.83 -8.66 5.97
CA ASN A 11 3.94 -8.63 7.41
C ASN A 11 2.93 -7.69 8.04
N GLN A 12 2.70 -7.85 9.34
CA GLN A 12 1.95 -6.92 10.17
C GLN A 12 2.58 -5.51 10.12
N PRO A 13 1.79 -4.44 10.32
CA PRO A 13 2.32 -3.10 10.46
C PRO A 13 3.42 -3.02 11.52
N THR A 14 4.62 -2.62 11.08
CA THR A 14 5.78 -2.49 11.96
C THR A 14 5.87 -1.09 12.56
N LEU A 15 6.81 -0.90 13.49
CA LEU A 15 7.19 0.43 13.96
C LEU A 15 7.58 1.35 12.79
N ALA A 16 8.26 0.83 11.76
CA ALA A 16 8.63 1.59 10.58
C ALA A 16 7.39 1.99 9.77
N THR A 17 6.44 1.08 9.55
CA THR A 17 5.15 1.37 8.87
C THR A 17 4.45 2.56 9.55
N ARG A 18 4.30 2.52 10.87
CA ARG A 18 3.66 3.61 11.63
C ARG A 18 4.43 4.92 11.57
N ARG A 19 5.77 4.87 11.56
CA ARG A 19 6.61 6.07 11.38
C ARG A 19 6.41 6.69 9.99
N PHE A 20 6.32 5.88 8.94
CA PHE A 20 6.04 6.38 7.59
C PHE A 20 4.63 6.98 7.47
N CYS A 21 3.60 6.41 8.13
CA CYS A 21 2.28 7.04 8.20
C CYS A 21 2.35 8.45 8.84
N LYS A 22 3.09 8.59 9.95
CA LYS A 22 3.28 9.90 10.60
C LYS A 22 4.03 10.89 9.72
N ILE A 23 5.13 10.47 9.10
CA ILE A 23 5.91 11.30 8.16
C ILE A 23 5.02 11.75 6.99
N ALA A 24 4.22 10.84 6.43
CA ALA A 24 3.31 11.15 5.33
C ALA A 24 2.32 12.24 5.74
N LYS A 25 1.67 12.08 6.90
CA LYS A 25 0.75 13.08 7.47
C LYS A 25 1.42 14.44 7.69
N GLU A 26 2.57 14.47 8.37
CA GLU A 26 3.28 15.70 8.72
C GLU A 26 3.83 16.46 7.51
N LYS A 27 4.25 15.73 6.47
CA LYS A 27 4.86 16.32 5.27
C LYS A 27 3.86 16.55 4.14
N GLY A 28 2.60 16.14 4.30
CA GLY A 28 1.59 16.18 3.25
C GLY A 28 1.89 15.24 2.08
N TRP A 29 2.39 14.04 2.37
CA TRP A 29 2.61 12.97 1.39
C TRP A 29 1.52 11.91 1.56
N THR A 30 1.37 11.05 0.55
CA THR A 30 0.51 9.87 0.63
C THR A 30 1.39 8.62 0.72
N PHE A 31 1.17 7.79 1.73
CA PHE A 31 1.85 6.51 1.89
C PHE A 31 0.99 5.39 1.32
N VAL A 32 1.39 4.88 0.17
CA VAL A 32 0.73 3.79 -0.55
C VAL A 32 1.35 2.46 -0.13
N ILE A 33 0.51 1.57 0.39
CA ILE A 33 0.90 0.24 0.83
C ILE A 33 0.17 -0.77 -0.04
N VAL A 34 0.93 -1.52 -0.84
CA VAL A 34 0.39 -2.57 -1.70
C VAL A 34 0.33 -3.88 -0.92
N GLY A 35 -0.86 -4.45 -0.80
CA GLY A 35 -1.06 -5.77 -0.19
C GLY A 35 -0.62 -6.91 -1.11
N ASP A 36 -0.29 -8.04 -0.49
CA ASP A 36 -0.19 -9.35 -1.11
C ASP A 36 -1.22 -10.28 -0.43
N THR A 37 -1.44 -11.47 -0.98
CA THR A 37 -2.33 -12.52 -0.45
C THR A 37 -2.09 -12.92 1.00
N LYS A 38 -0.88 -12.67 1.54
CA LYS A 38 -0.51 -13.01 2.92
C LYS A 38 -0.55 -11.82 3.88
N THR A 39 -0.83 -10.62 3.38
CA THR A 39 -0.84 -9.41 4.21
C THR A 39 -1.99 -9.50 5.23
N PRO A 40 -1.79 -9.10 6.49
CA PRO A 40 -2.88 -8.99 7.45
C PRO A 40 -3.77 -7.78 7.10
N HIS A 41 -4.68 -7.98 6.15
CA HIS A 41 -5.48 -6.93 5.51
C HIS A 41 -6.23 -6.03 6.50
N GLU A 42 -6.88 -6.63 7.51
CA GLU A 42 -7.64 -5.89 8.53
C GLU A 42 -6.79 -4.84 9.25
N MET A 43 -5.51 -5.15 9.52
CA MET A 43 -4.61 -4.22 10.21
C MET A 43 -4.21 -3.02 9.35
N TYR A 44 -4.11 -3.21 8.02
CA TYR A 44 -3.80 -2.13 7.10
C TYR A 44 -5.04 -1.30 6.76
N ASN A 45 -6.22 -1.91 6.66
CA ASN A 45 -7.50 -1.20 6.61
C ASN A 45 -7.68 -0.32 7.86
N ALA A 46 -7.35 -0.85 9.04
CA ALA A 46 -7.38 -0.07 10.29
C ALA A 46 -6.38 1.10 10.27
N LEU A 47 -5.19 0.92 9.69
CA LEU A 47 -4.22 2.02 9.51
C LEU A 47 -4.71 3.10 8.55
N GLU A 48 -5.31 2.71 7.43
CA GLU A 48 -5.92 3.65 6.48
C GLU A 48 -7.01 4.48 7.17
N ASN A 49 -7.88 3.83 7.97
CA ASN A 49 -8.89 4.53 8.78
C ASN A 49 -8.28 5.43 9.87
N GLU A 50 -7.19 5.00 10.52
CA GLU A 50 -6.52 5.76 11.59
C GLU A 50 -5.86 7.05 11.04
N PHE A 51 -5.24 6.97 9.86
CA PHE A 51 -4.45 8.07 9.29
C PHE A 51 -5.19 8.87 8.20
N GLY A 52 -6.33 8.38 7.72
CA GLY A 52 -7.14 9.03 6.69
C GLY A 52 -6.42 9.10 5.34
N GLU A 53 -6.68 10.16 4.58
CA GLU A 53 -6.23 10.33 3.18
C GLU A 53 -4.71 10.29 2.96
N CYS A 54 -3.90 10.38 4.02
CA CYS A 54 -2.44 10.29 3.91
C CYS A 54 -1.92 8.85 3.85
N VAL A 55 -2.76 7.84 4.07
CA VAL A 55 -2.44 6.42 3.89
C VAL A 55 -3.42 5.83 2.89
N VAL A 56 -2.91 5.05 1.94
CA VAL A 56 -3.73 4.29 1.00
C VAL A 56 -3.30 2.85 1.06
N TYR A 57 -4.24 1.95 1.28
CA TYR A 57 -4.01 0.52 1.24
C TYR A 57 -4.63 -0.09 -0.02
N LEU A 58 -3.80 -0.63 -0.91
CA LEU A 58 -4.26 -1.34 -2.11
C LEU A 58 -4.44 -2.82 -1.80
N HIS A 59 -5.68 -3.21 -1.51
CA HIS A 59 -6.06 -4.61 -1.28
C HIS A 59 -5.87 -5.45 -2.56
N PRO A 60 -5.55 -6.75 -2.47
CA PRO A 60 -5.47 -7.65 -3.64
C PRO A 60 -6.64 -7.50 -4.63
N ASP A 61 -7.87 -7.53 -4.14
CA ASP A 61 -9.08 -7.39 -4.97
C ASP A 61 -9.10 -6.07 -5.76
N GLN A 62 -8.67 -4.97 -5.15
CA GLN A 62 -8.58 -3.68 -5.83
C GLN A 62 -7.49 -3.67 -6.91
N GLN A 63 -6.37 -4.36 -6.66
CA GLN A 63 -5.30 -4.46 -7.65
C GLN A 63 -5.76 -5.23 -8.90
N GLU A 64 -6.54 -6.30 -8.71
CA GLU A 64 -7.11 -7.08 -9.82
C GLU A 64 -8.18 -6.30 -10.60
N VAL A 65 -8.97 -5.45 -9.91
CA VAL A 65 -9.97 -4.61 -10.58
C VAL A 65 -9.35 -3.42 -11.31
N PHE A 66 -8.41 -2.71 -10.69
CA PHE A 66 -7.84 -1.49 -11.27
C PHE A 66 -6.75 -1.78 -12.31
N TYR A 67 -6.01 -2.88 -12.14
CA TYR A 67 -4.85 -3.20 -12.97
C TYR A 67 -4.80 -4.70 -13.31
N PRO A 68 -5.83 -5.27 -13.96
CA PRO A 68 -5.95 -6.71 -14.17
C PRO A 68 -4.74 -7.32 -14.88
N GLU A 69 -4.35 -6.76 -16.04
CA GLU A 69 -3.21 -7.26 -16.84
C GLU A 69 -1.89 -7.18 -16.08
N LEU A 70 -1.66 -6.08 -15.35
CA LEU A 70 -0.44 -5.89 -14.56
C LEU A 70 -0.41 -6.81 -13.33
N SER A 71 -1.55 -6.98 -12.66
CA SER A 71 -1.70 -7.87 -11.51
C SER A 71 -1.46 -9.33 -11.91
N GLU A 72 -2.02 -9.76 -13.04
CA GLU A 72 -1.81 -11.08 -13.61
C GLU A 72 -0.34 -11.29 -14.00
N THR A 73 0.26 -10.33 -14.69
CA THR A 73 1.66 -10.41 -15.15
C THR A 73 2.66 -10.47 -13.99
N ILE A 74 2.43 -9.70 -12.93
CA ILE A 74 3.32 -9.70 -11.76
C ILE A 74 3.15 -10.97 -10.92
N GLY A 75 1.92 -11.48 -10.77
CA GLY A 75 1.62 -12.62 -9.92
C GLY A 75 1.78 -12.33 -8.42
N TRP A 76 1.33 -13.25 -7.57
CA TRP A 76 1.32 -13.06 -6.10
C TRP A 76 2.61 -13.56 -5.43
N LYS A 77 2.82 -13.17 -4.16
CA LYS A 77 3.98 -13.52 -3.34
C LYS A 77 5.30 -12.96 -3.89
N SER A 78 5.23 -11.79 -4.52
CA SER A 78 6.37 -11.13 -5.14
C SER A 78 6.53 -9.71 -4.62
N ILE A 79 7.78 -9.32 -4.32
CA ILE A 79 8.11 -7.93 -3.97
C ILE A 79 7.79 -6.96 -5.12
N GLN A 80 7.68 -7.47 -6.35
CA GLN A 80 7.30 -6.70 -7.53
C GLN A 80 5.88 -6.17 -7.47
N ARG A 81 5.03 -6.65 -6.54
CA ARG A 81 3.69 -6.06 -6.28
C ARG A 81 3.76 -4.56 -6.02
N ARG A 82 4.88 -4.06 -5.48
CA ARG A 82 5.13 -2.62 -5.31
C ARG A 82 5.00 -1.81 -6.61
N ASN A 83 5.21 -2.41 -7.78
CA ASN A 83 5.07 -1.73 -9.07
C ASN A 83 3.64 -1.25 -9.33
N ILE A 84 2.62 -1.95 -8.81
CA ILE A 84 1.23 -1.49 -8.89
C ILE A 84 1.06 -0.17 -8.14
N GLY A 85 1.73 -0.04 -6.99
CA GLY A 85 1.75 1.20 -6.23
C GLY A 85 2.48 2.34 -6.94
N PHE A 86 3.49 2.06 -7.78
CA PHE A 86 4.14 3.09 -8.60
C PHE A 86 3.28 3.56 -9.78
N VAL A 87 2.41 2.70 -10.32
CA VAL A 87 1.45 3.09 -11.36
C VAL A 87 0.28 3.89 -10.75
N PHE A 88 -0.11 3.55 -9.52
CA PHE A 88 -1.18 4.24 -8.79
C PHE A 88 -0.82 5.69 -8.37
N ALA A 89 0.45 5.92 -8.01
CA ALA A 89 0.94 7.16 -7.40
C ALA A 89 1.38 8.22 -8.43
#